data_AF-A0A2V2DWA7-F1
#
_entry.id   AF-A0A2V2DWA7-F1
#
_cell.length_a   1.000
_cell.length_b   1.000
_cell.length_c   1.000
_cell.angle_alpha   90.00
_cell.angle_beta   90.00
_cell.angle_gamma   90.00
#
_symmetry.space_group_name_H-M   'P 1'
#
loop_
_entity.id
_entity.type
_entity.pdbx_description
1 polymer ?
#
loop_
_entity_poly.entity_id
_entity_poly.type
_entity_poly.pdbx_seq_one_letter_code
_entity_poly.pdbx_strand_id
1 'polypeptide(L)' 'MHKIVLFDFDGTLFDTRSVDTLAVNALRDELGLSPLPDGEILSYVGQTNNAFITNCFGVDPKGDLTEISARFAYWE' A
#
# COMPACT_ATOMS: atom_id res chain seq x y z
N MET A 1 0.84 -17.62 -33.83
CA MET A 1 1.17 -18.06 -32.46
C MET A 1 1.58 -16.83 -31.68
N HIS A 2 0.72 -16.33 -30.79
CA HIS A 2 1.04 -15.14 -30.01
C HIS A 2 1.63 -15.57 -28.67
N LYS A 3 2.80 -15.04 -28.32
CA LYS A 3 3.39 -15.15 -26.98
C LYS A 3 3.10 -13.83 -26.28
N ILE A 4 2.43 -13.89 -25.15
CA ILE A 4 2.19 -12.73 -24.28
C ILE A 4 2.93 -13.00 -22.98
N VAL A 5 3.61 -11.97 -22.48
CA VAL A 5 4.24 -11.94 -21.17
C VAL A 5 3.62 -10.78 -20.40
N LEU A 6 3.12 -11.06 -19.21
CA LEU A 6 2.59 -10.08 -18.27
C LEU A 6 3.64 -9.90 -17.17
N PHE A 7 3.91 -8.64 -16.84
CA PHE A 7 4.78 -8.28 -15.73
C PHE A 7 3.94 -7.59 -14.67
N ASP A 8 4.21 -7.96 -13.43
CA ASP A 8 3.76 -7.17 -12.27
C ASP A 8 4.53 -5.85 -12.19
N PHE A 9 4.06 -4.88 -11.43
CA PHE A 9 4.71 -3.58 -11.29
C PHE A 9 5.65 -3.55 -10.09
N ASP A 10 5.10 -3.59 -8.88
CA ASP A 10 5.82 -3.44 -7.62
C ASP A 10 6.81 -4.59 -7.38
N GLY A 11 8.08 -4.24 -7.19
CA GLY A 11 9.16 -5.22 -7.01
C GLY A 11 9.51 -6.04 -8.25
N THR A 12 8.82 -5.84 -9.38
CA THR A 12 9.10 -6.51 -10.67
C THR A 12 9.62 -5.53 -11.71
N LEU A 13 8.83 -4.52 -12.09
CA LEU A 13 9.25 -3.48 -13.03
C LEU A 13 9.91 -2.30 -12.33
N PHE A 14 9.48 -1.98 -11.10
CA PHE A 14 10.01 -0.88 -10.31
C PHE A 14 10.23 -1.31 -8.86
N ASP A 15 11.32 -0.80 -8.26
CA ASP A 15 11.56 -0.92 -6.83
C ASP A 15 10.80 0.19 -6.08
N THR A 16 9.60 -0.13 -5.63
CA THR A 16 8.68 0.80 -4.96
C THR A 16 8.80 0.77 -3.43
N ARG A 17 9.68 -0.08 -2.87
CA ARG A 17 9.76 -0.32 -1.43
C ARG A 17 9.87 0.95 -0.59
N SER A 18 10.75 1.87 -0.98
CA SER A 18 10.96 3.11 -0.22
C SER A 18 9.81 4.09 -0.33
N VAL A 19 9.09 4.10 -1.47
CA VAL A 19 7.95 5.02 -1.65
C VAL A 19 6.73 4.48 -0.92
N ASP A 20 6.53 3.16 -0.91
CA ASP A 20 5.44 2.50 -0.18
C ASP A 20 5.56 2.75 1.33
N THR A 21 6.76 2.56 1.89
CA THR A 21 7.00 2.77 3.32
C THR A 21 6.83 4.24 3.70
N LEU A 22 7.29 5.16 2.85
CA LEU A 22 7.15 6.60 3.05
C LEU A 22 5.68 7.02 3.02
N ALA A 23 4.94 6.66 1.98
CA ALA A 23 3.55 7.03 1.80
C ALA A 23 2.66 6.49 2.92
N VAL A 24 2.85 5.21 3.30
CA VAL A 24 2.11 4.61 4.42
C VAL A 24 2.41 5.34 5.72
N ASN A 25 3.67 5.52 6.09
CA ASN A 25 4.00 6.12 7.37
C ASN A 25 3.64 7.60 7.45
N ALA A 26 3.66 8.31 6.33
CA ALA A 26 3.25 9.71 6.31
C ALA A 26 1.72 9.85 6.41
N LEU A 27 0.94 9.01 5.72
CA LEU A 27 -0.51 8.97 5.92
C LEU A 27 -0.88 8.51 7.34
N ARG A 28 -0.10 7.61 7.95
CA ARG A 28 -0.28 7.23 9.37
C ARG A 28 -0.05 8.41 10.31
N ASP A 29 0.96 9.24 10.06
CA ASP A 29 1.22 10.46 10.83
C ASP A 29 0.05 11.45 10.73
N GLU A 30 -0.49 11.69 9.52
CA GLU A 30 -1.68 12.52 9.32
C GLU A 30 -2.92 12.00 10.04
N LEU A 31 -3.01 10.68 10.27
CA LEU A 31 -4.10 10.02 10.99
C LEU A 31 -3.82 9.89 12.50
N GLY A 32 -2.68 10.37 12.99
CA GLY A 32 -2.29 10.26 14.40
C GLY A 32 -1.92 8.83 14.84
N LEU A 33 -1.56 7.96 13.89
CA LEU A 33 -1.15 6.58 14.14
C LEU A 33 0.38 6.51 14.29
N SER A 34 0.87 5.60 15.15
CA SER A 34 2.31 5.34 15.25
C SER A 34 2.86 4.75 13.95
N PRO A 35 4.10 5.05 13.54
CA PRO A 35 4.67 4.49 12.32
C PRO A 35 4.77 2.95 12.40
N LEU A 36 4.62 2.28 11.27
CA LEU A 36 4.92 0.86 11.12
C LEU A 36 6.37 0.65 10.69
N PRO A 37 7.01 -0.44 11.12
CA PRO A 37 8.30 -0.84 10.58
C PRO A 37 8.23 -1.10 9.08
N ASP A 38 9.24 -0.66 8.33
CA ASP A 38 9.31 -0.85 6.88
C ASP A 38 9.09 -2.33 6.49
N GLY A 39 9.73 -3.26 7.19
CA GLY A 39 9.58 -4.69 6.91
C GLY A 39 8.15 -5.22 7.07
N GLU A 40 7.34 -4.58 7.92
CA GLU A 40 5.92 -4.93 8.08
C GLU A 40 5.11 -4.42 6.90
N ILE A 41 5.27 -3.14 6.51
CA ILE A 41 4.61 -2.55 5.34
C ILE A 41 4.94 -3.34 4.07
N LEU A 42 6.22 -3.64 3.87
CA LEU A 42 6.71 -4.39 2.71
C LEU A 42 6.20 -5.84 2.66
N SER A 43 5.82 -6.42 3.80
CA SER A 43 5.20 -7.75 3.84
C SER A 43 3.79 -7.78 3.26
N TYR A 44 3.16 -6.61 3.09
CA TYR A 44 1.83 -6.46 2.52
C TYR A 44 1.85 -6.10 1.02
N VAL A 45 2.99 -5.70 0.46
CA VAL A 45 3.12 -5.36 -0.97
C VAL A 45 2.79 -6.59 -1.84
N GLY A 46 2.06 -6.36 -2.93
CA GLY A 46 1.54 -7.41 -3.81
C GLY A 46 0.23 -8.06 -3.34
N GLN A 47 -0.29 -7.67 -2.17
CA GLN A 47 -1.67 -7.99 -1.78
C GLN A 47 -2.67 -7.09 -2.51
N THR A 48 -3.96 -7.43 -2.42
CA THR A 48 -5.01 -6.54 -2.95
C THR A 48 -4.99 -5.22 -2.20
N ASN A 49 -5.35 -4.12 -2.87
CA ASN A 49 -5.34 -2.79 -2.26
C ASN A 49 -6.13 -2.75 -0.93
N ASN A 50 -7.30 -3.38 -0.87
CA ASN A 50 -8.09 -3.45 0.37
C ASN A 50 -7.35 -4.19 1.49
N ALA A 51 -6.66 -5.31 1.19
CA ALA A 51 -5.89 -6.04 2.18
C ALA A 51 -4.68 -5.23 2.65
N PHE A 52 -3.97 -4.58 1.72
CA PHE A 52 -2.86 -3.67 2.04
C PHE A 52 -3.32 -2.54 2.97
N ILE A 53 -4.39 -1.83 2.63
CA ILE A 53 -4.93 -0.73 3.44
C ILE A 53 -5.43 -1.22 4.81
N THR A 54 -6.17 -2.33 4.86
CA THR A 54 -6.61 -2.92 6.13
C THR A 54 -5.43 -3.23 7.05
N ASN A 55 -4.38 -3.87 6.53
CA ASN A 55 -3.22 -4.23 7.33
C ASN A 55 -2.38 -3.01 7.73
N CYS A 56 -2.17 -2.07 6.81
CA CYS A 56 -1.38 -0.86 7.06
C CYS A 56 -2.06 0.17 7.95
N PHE A 57 -3.38 0.18 8.07
CA PHE A 57 -4.12 1.22 8.80
C PHE A 57 -5.08 0.70 9.88
N GLY A 58 -5.19 -0.64 10.04
CA GLY A 58 -6.02 -1.25 11.07
C GLY A 58 -7.52 -1.02 10.86
N VAL A 59 -7.95 -0.76 9.63
CA VAL A 59 -9.35 -0.53 9.26
C VAL A 59 -10.08 -1.83 8.98
N ASP A 60 -11.35 -1.90 9.41
CA ASP A 60 -12.21 -3.06 9.17
C ASP A 60 -12.26 -3.35 7.66
N PRO A 61 -11.90 -4.57 7.21
CA PRO A 61 -11.98 -4.95 5.79
C PRO A 61 -13.42 -4.93 5.23
N LYS A 62 -14.44 -4.84 6.09
CA LYS A 62 -15.85 -4.63 5.71
C LYS A 62 -16.32 -3.18 5.85
N GLY A 63 -15.45 -2.29 6.35
CA GLY A 63 -15.71 -0.86 6.50
C GLY A 63 -15.55 -0.09 5.19
N ASP A 64 -15.93 1.19 5.21
CA ASP A 64 -15.69 2.10 4.09
C ASP A 64 -14.20 2.48 4.04
N LEU A 65 -13.47 1.92 3.08
CA LEU A 65 -12.06 2.20 2.84
C LEU A 65 -11.84 3.39 1.89
N THR A 66 -12.90 4.02 1.38
CA THR A 66 -12.83 5.01 0.29
C THR A 66 -11.94 6.19 0.64
N GLU A 67 -12.04 6.72 1.86
CA GLU A 67 -11.25 7.88 2.28
C GLU A 67 -9.75 7.56 2.33
N ILE A 68 -9.35 6.50 3.04
CA ILE A 68 -7.94 6.13 3.19
C ILE A 68 -7.37 5.68 1.84
N SER A 69 -8.16 4.97 1.02
CA SER A 69 -7.74 4.54 -0.32
C SER A 69 -7.52 5.75 -1.24
N ALA A 70 -8.38 6.77 -1.18
CA ALA A 70 -8.21 8.00 -1.94
C ALA A 70 -6.97 8.78 -1.47
N ARG A 71 -6.77 8.90 -0.16
CA ARG A 71 -5.59 9.61 0.39
C ARG A 71 -4.28 8.88 0.07
N PHE A 72 -4.27 7.56 0.09
CA PHE A 72 -3.10 6.77 -0.31
C PHE A 72 -2.83 6.87 -1.82
N ALA A 73 -3.87 6.83 -2.65
CA ALA A 73 -3.72 6.85 -4.12
C ALA A 73 -3.35 8.22 -4.70
N TYR A 74 -3.66 9.32 -4.00
CA TYR A 74 -3.50 10.70 -4.48
C TYR A 74 -2.63 11.55 -3.56
N TRP A 75 -1.68 10.94 -2.87
CA TRP A 75 -0.75 11.67 -2.01
C TRP A 75 0.15 12.59 -2.87
N GLU A 76 -0.05 13.93 -2.79
CA GLU A 76 0.76 14.99 -3.43
C GLU A 76 1.84 15.53 -2.49
#